data_AF-A0A7S0JIN8-F1
#
_entry.id   AF-A0A7S0JIN8-F1
#
_cell.length_a   1.000
_cell.length_b   1.000
_cell.length_c   1.000
_cell.angle_alpha   90.00
_cell.angle_beta   90.00
_cell.angle_gamma   90.00
#
_symmetry.space_group_name_H-M   'P 1'
#
loop_
_entity.id
_entity.type
_entity.pdbx_description
1 polymer ?
#
loop_
_entity_poly.entity_id
_entity_poly.type
_entity_poly.pdbx_seq_one_letter_code
_entity_poly.pdbx_strand_id
1 'polypeptide(L)'
;AVSLSSEAVAIGAYGEGSCAASASASTSPALDASCASSGAVYLFARVSWRFEAYVPNPRAEGSGDSFGWSVALADDTLAVGSYDDDSCSRAISTAAALDHGCARSGAVLVYKRRRGDTWRLASYVKAHDAARRDMFGYAVALSSNGKLLAVGAPRELSCGTSSSNAAASSVATAYASKCFAGGAYVYLPV
;
A
#
# COMPACT_ATOMS: atom_id res chain seq x y z
N ALA A 1 7.06 -9.24 2.42
CA ALA A 1 6.51 -9.32 3.79
C ALA A 1 5.55 -10.50 3.95
N VAL A 2 5.15 -10.85 5.17
CA VAL A 2 4.14 -11.88 5.45
C VAL A 2 3.18 -11.41 6.54
N SER A 3 1.88 -11.70 6.42
CA SER A 3 0.86 -11.46 7.44
C SER A 3 -0.11 -12.65 7.55
N LEU A 4 -0.68 -12.85 8.73
CA LEU A 4 -1.59 -13.96 9.04
C LEU A 4 -2.95 -13.42 9.54
N SER A 5 -4.03 -14.08 9.15
CA SER A 5 -5.35 -13.93 9.78
C SER A 5 -5.85 -15.27 10.34
N SER A 6 -7.09 -15.32 10.81
CA SER A 6 -7.75 -16.59 11.19
C SER A 6 -7.90 -17.55 10.00
N GLU A 7 -8.05 -17.03 8.78
CA GLU A 7 -8.41 -17.81 7.60
C GLU A 7 -7.27 -17.96 6.58
N ALA A 8 -6.38 -16.97 6.47
CA ALA A 8 -5.41 -16.90 5.38
C ALA A 8 -4.02 -16.40 5.80
N VAL A 9 -3.05 -16.69 4.94
CA VAL A 9 -1.69 -16.17 4.95
C VAL A 9 -1.54 -15.28 3.72
N ALA A 10 -1.13 -14.02 3.91
CA ALA A 10 -0.78 -13.12 2.83
C ALA A 10 0.74 -12.97 2.73
N ILE A 11 1.28 -13.10 1.52
CA ILE A 11 2.70 -13.03 1.22
C ILE A 11 2.91 -11.96 0.16
N GLY A 12 3.63 -10.90 0.52
CA GLY A 12 4.03 -9.86 -0.42
C GLY A 12 5.27 -10.26 -1.21
N ALA A 13 5.18 -10.19 -2.52
CA ALA A 13 6.20 -10.55 -3.50
C ALA A 13 6.54 -9.32 -4.36
N TYR A 14 7.28 -8.37 -3.80
CA TYR A 14 7.54 -7.08 -4.44
C TYR A 14 8.39 -7.16 -5.73
N GLY A 15 9.18 -8.22 -5.89
CA GLY A 15 9.97 -8.46 -7.11
C GLY A 15 9.23 -9.24 -8.18
N GLU A 16 7.95 -9.55 -7.97
CA GLU A 16 7.14 -10.26 -8.95
C GLU A 16 6.97 -9.43 -10.22
N GLY A 17 7.11 -10.07 -11.39
CA GLY A 17 6.84 -9.46 -12.68
C GLY A 17 5.54 -10.00 -13.27
N SER A 18 4.49 -9.17 -13.28
CA SER A 18 3.20 -9.47 -13.88
C SER A 18 2.49 -8.20 -14.31
N CYS A 19 1.97 -8.17 -15.55
CA CYS A 19 1.13 -7.08 -16.03
C CYS A 19 -0.36 -7.28 -15.71
N ALA A 20 -0.71 -8.24 -14.85
CA ALA A 20 -2.10 -8.46 -14.48
C ALA A 20 -2.71 -7.19 -13.86
N ALA A 21 -3.80 -6.70 -14.45
CA ALA A 21 -4.45 -5.46 -14.02
C ALA A 21 -5.50 -5.66 -12.89
N SER A 22 -5.82 -6.91 -12.56
CA SER A 22 -6.87 -7.24 -11.59
C SER A 22 -6.58 -8.52 -10.80
N ALA A 23 -7.11 -8.57 -9.57
CA ALA A 23 -6.96 -9.73 -8.71
C ALA A 23 -7.70 -10.94 -9.28
N SER A 24 -7.11 -12.12 -9.14
CA SER A 24 -7.69 -13.41 -9.54
C SER A 24 -7.84 -14.34 -8.33
N ALA A 25 -8.91 -15.12 -8.34
CA ALA A 25 -9.12 -16.20 -7.37
C ALA A 25 -8.71 -17.54 -7.98
N SER A 26 -8.15 -18.44 -7.16
CA SER A 26 -7.93 -19.87 -7.45
C SER A 26 -7.04 -20.24 -8.64
N THR A 27 -6.56 -19.25 -9.41
CA THR A 27 -5.57 -19.44 -10.49
C THR A 27 -4.44 -18.43 -10.31
N SER A 28 -3.22 -18.93 -10.16
CA SER A 28 -2.02 -18.09 -10.20
C SER A 28 -1.94 -17.43 -11.58
N PRO A 29 -1.57 -16.14 -11.68
CA PRO A 29 -1.32 -15.54 -12.98
C PRO A 29 -0.28 -16.36 -13.73
N ALA A 30 -0.43 -16.43 -15.06
CA ALA A 30 0.64 -16.91 -15.92
C ALA A 30 1.90 -16.07 -15.64
N LEU A 31 3.07 -16.70 -15.65
CA LEU A 31 4.36 -16.03 -15.50
C LEU A 31 4.62 -15.13 -16.72
N ASP A 32 3.98 -13.96 -16.75
CA ASP A 32 4.18 -12.91 -17.73
C ASP A 32 5.08 -11.84 -17.13
N ALA A 33 6.39 -12.00 -17.34
CA ALA A 33 7.40 -11.09 -16.82
C ALA A 33 7.50 -9.76 -17.60
N SER A 34 6.54 -9.42 -18.45
CA SER A 34 6.59 -8.19 -19.26
C SER A 34 6.50 -6.90 -18.42
N CYS A 35 5.94 -6.95 -17.21
CA CYS A 35 6.00 -5.87 -16.22
C CYS A 35 6.90 -6.27 -15.05
N ALA A 36 8.22 -6.31 -15.28
CA ALA A 36 9.18 -6.73 -14.28
C ALA A 36 9.06 -5.94 -12.96
N SER A 37 9.13 -6.64 -11.83
CA SER A 37 9.07 -6.05 -10.48
C SER A 37 7.82 -5.22 -10.18
N SER A 38 6.71 -5.39 -10.90
CA SER A 38 5.43 -4.72 -10.62
C SER A 38 4.93 -5.01 -9.20
N GLY A 39 5.22 -6.21 -8.71
CA GLY A 39 4.92 -6.68 -7.37
C GLY A 39 3.48 -7.16 -7.20
N ALA A 40 3.30 -8.09 -6.25
CA ALA A 40 1.98 -8.59 -5.89
C ALA A 40 1.88 -9.07 -4.44
N VAL A 41 0.67 -9.51 -4.08
CA VAL A 41 0.39 -10.31 -2.89
C VAL A 41 -0.27 -11.63 -3.29
N TYR A 42 0.25 -12.71 -2.72
CA TYR A 42 -0.30 -14.05 -2.82
C TYR A 42 -1.02 -14.41 -1.51
N LEU A 43 -2.22 -14.96 -1.61
CA LEU A 43 -2.98 -15.44 -0.46
C LEU A 43 -3.13 -16.95 -0.50
N PHE A 44 -2.92 -17.58 0.65
CA PHE A 44 -3.07 -19.01 0.86
C PHE A 44 -3.99 -19.26 2.05
N ALA A 45 -4.81 -20.31 1.95
CA ALA A 45 -5.61 -20.76 3.08
C ALA A 45 -4.71 -21.22 4.22
N ARG A 46 -4.96 -20.74 5.44
CA ARG A 46 -4.07 -20.98 6.59
C ARG A 46 -3.93 -22.45 6.97
N VAL A 47 -4.99 -23.24 6.79
CA VAL A 47 -4.99 -24.66 7.20
C VAL A 47 -4.52 -25.56 6.06
N SER A 48 -5.09 -25.40 4.87
CA SER A 48 -4.82 -26.31 3.75
C SER A 48 -3.63 -25.89 2.88
N TRP A 49 -3.07 -24.69 3.09
CA TRP A 49 -2.03 -24.09 2.25
C TRP A 49 -2.39 -24.04 0.76
N ARG A 50 -3.69 -24.13 0.44
CA ARG A 50 -4.14 -24.00 -0.94
C ARG A 50 -4.03 -22.54 -1.34
N PHE A 51 -3.59 -22.29 -2.55
CA PHE A 51 -3.65 -20.96 -3.14
C PHE A 51 -5.12 -20.49 -3.20
N GLU A 52 -5.40 -19.30 -2.68
CA GLU A 52 -6.73 -18.71 -2.68
C GLU A 52 -6.82 -17.55 -3.68
N ALA A 53 -5.85 -16.65 -3.68
CA ALA A 53 -5.92 -15.46 -4.51
C ALA A 53 -4.56 -14.85 -4.82
N TYR A 54 -4.56 -14.11 -5.92
CA TYR A 54 -3.46 -13.26 -6.37
C TYR A 54 -3.96 -11.82 -6.47
N VAL A 55 -3.18 -10.88 -5.94
CA VAL A 55 -3.49 -9.45 -5.93
C VAL A 55 -2.34 -8.69 -6.59
N PRO A 56 -2.49 -8.23 -7.85
CA PRO A 56 -1.46 -7.45 -8.52
C PRO A 56 -1.41 -6.01 -8.05
N ASN A 57 -0.27 -5.36 -8.29
CA ASN A 57 -0.20 -3.90 -8.37
C ASN A 57 -1.12 -3.38 -9.49
N PRO A 58 -2.12 -2.53 -9.19
CA PRO A 58 -3.12 -2.09 -10.16
C PRO A 58 -2.59 -1.05 -11.16
N ARG A 59 -1.39 -0.50 -10.95
CA ARG A 59 -0.75 0.40 -11.91
C ARG A 59 -0.12 -0.36 -13.08
N ALA A 60 0.49 -1.53 -12.81
CA ALA A 60 1.08 -2.42 -13.83
C ALA A 60 2.01 -1.72 -14.86
N GLU A 61 2.77 -0.70 -14.45
CA GLU A 61 3.53 0.18 -15.36
C GLU A 61 5.00 -0.24 -15.56
N GLY A 62 5.41 -1.41 -15.04
CA GLY A 62 6.77 -1.95 -15.21
C GLY A 62 7.90 -1.22 -14.46
N SER A 63 7.62 -0.10 -13.77
CA SER A 63 8.58 0.64 -12.94
C SER A 63 8.69 0.13 -11.48
N GLY A 64 7.90 -0.87 -11.11
CA GLY A 64 8.00 -1.57 -9.83
C GLY A 64 7.99 -0.67 -8.60
N ASP A 65 6.80 -0.18 -8.23
CA ASP A 65 6.56 0.67 -7.05
C ASP A 65 6.80 -0.04 -5.70
N SER A 66 7.46 -1.20 -5.73
CA SER A 66 7.66 -2.12 -4.61
C SER A 66 6.35 -2.55 -3.94
N PHE A 67 5.30 -2.73 -4.74
CA PHE A 67 4.01 -3.22 -4.24
C PHE A 67 4.17 -4.60 -3.60
N GLY A 68 3.66 -4.79 -2.38
CA GLY A 68 3.89 -6.03 -1.64
C GLY A 68 5.15 -6.00 -0.77
N TRP A 69 5.81 -4.84 -0.66
CA TRP A 69 6.92 -4.64 0.26
C TRP A 69 6.51 -4.92 1.71
N SER A 70 5.42 -4.29 2.15
CA SER A 70 4.78 -4.51 3.44
C SER A 70 3.33 -4.98 3.24
N VAL A 71 2.86 -5.86 4.12
CA VAL A 71 1.52 -6.46 4.02
C VAL A 71 0.94 -6.62 5.41
N ALA A 72 -0.34 -6.25 5.58
CA ALA A 72 -1.14 -6.55 6.75
C ALA A 72 -2.50 -7.12 6.32
N LEU A 73 -2.95 -8.18 6.98
CA LEU A 73 -4.20 -8.88 6.70
C LEU A 73 -5.00 -9.02 8.00
N ALA A 74 -6.23 -8.54 7.99
CA ALA A 74 -7.18 -8.69 9.10
C ALA A 74 -8.61 -8.79 8.56
N ASP A 75 -9.37 -9.80 9.02
CA ASP A 75 -10.70 -10.12 8.52
C ASP A 75 -10.78 -10.14 6.98
N ASP A 76 -11.58 -9.24 6.40
CA ASP A 76 -11.80 -9.06 4.96
C ASP A 76 -10.92 -7.95 4.35
N THR A 77 -9.91 -7.47 5.09
CA THR A 77 -9.09 -6.31 4.74
C THR A 77 -7.64 -6.69 4.54
N LEU A 78 -7.09 -6.31 3.40
CA LEU A 78 -5.68 -6.45 3.07
C LEU A 78 -5.10 -5.07 2.80
N ALA A 79 -4.07 -4.68 3.54
CA ALA A 79 -3.30 -3.48 3.28
C ALA A 79 -1.93 -3.85 2.71
N VAL A 80 -1.55 -3.21 1.61
CA VAL A 80 -0.32 -3.49 0.88
C VAL A 80 0.47 -2.20 0.69
N GLY A 81 1.69 -2.16 1.21
CA GLY A 81 2.59 -1.04 1.02
C GLY A 81 3.30 -1.09 -0.33
N SER A 82 3.46 0.10 -0.91
CA SER A 82 4.19 0.37 -2.14
C SER A 82 5.08 1.59 -1.92
N TYR A 83 6.17 1.41 -1.18
CA TYR A 83 6.97 2.55 -0.68
C TYR A 83 7.72 3.32 -1.76
N ASP A 84 7.91 2.72 -2.95
CA ASP A 84 8.57 3.34 -4.11
C ASP A 84 7.57 4.06 -5.03
N ASP A 85 6.26 4.02 -4.72
CA ASP A 85 5.23 4.79 -5.45
C ASP A 85 5.64 6.27 -5.56
N ASP A 86 5.51 6.78 -6.78
CA ASP A 86 6.04 8.06 -7.20
C ASP A 86 4.97 9.12 -7.52
N SER A 87 3.71 8.86 -7.17
CA SER A 87 2.63 9.84 -7.34
C SER A 87 2.71 10.98 -6.33
N CYS A 88 2.48 12.21 -6.80
CA CYS A 88 2.30 13.39 -5.97
C CYS A 88 0.90 13.52 -5.34
N SER A 89 0.03 12.52 -5.51
CA SER A 89 -1.29 12.51 -4.86
C SER A 89 -1.13 12.64 -3.34
N ARG A 90 -2.00 13.47 -2.77
CA ARG A 90 -2.13 13.73 -1.32
C ARG A 90 -3.48 13.29 -0.78
N ALA A 91 -4.23 12.54 -1.59
CA ALA A 91 -5.60 12.17 -1.32
C ALA A 91 -5.72 10.66 -1.06
N ILE A 92 -6.82 10.30 -0.41
CA ILE A 92 -7.34 8.94 -0.42
C ILE A 92 -8.31 8.83 -1.59
N SER A 93 -8.10 7.87 -2.48
CA SER A 93 -8.92 7.65 -3.67
C SER A 93 -9.30 6.18 -3.81
N THR A 94 -10.24 5.87 -4.69
CA THR A 94 -10.62 4.47 -5.00
C THR A 94 -9.86 3.88 -6.19
N ALA A 95 -8.92 4.64 -6.76
CA ALA A 95 -8.05 4.26 -7.87
C ALA A 95 -6.64 4.78 -7.62
N ALA A 96 -5.63 4.00 -8.01
CA ALA A 96 -4.23 4.43 -7.93
C ALA A 96 -3.99 5.59 -8.91
N ALA A 97 -3.28 6.61 -8.46
CA ALA A 97 -2.88 7.73 -9.31
C ALA A 97 -1.81 7.28 -10.32
N LEU A 98 -1.77 7.86 -11.53
CA LEU A 98 -0.86 7.46 -12.61
C LEU A 98 0.24 8.51 -12.89
N ASP A 99 0.43 9.47 -11.98
CA ASP A 99 1.51 10.46 -12.11
C ASP A 99 2.80 9.97 -11.43
N HIS A 100 3.93 10.56 -11.82
CA HIS A 100 5.28 10.16 -11.38
C HIS A 100 6.09 11.34 -10.81
N GLY A 101 5.40 12.38 -10.34
CA GLY A 101 6.03 13.66 -9.99
C GLY A 101 6.78 13.66 -8.65
N CYS A 102 6.60 12.64 -7.81
CA CYS A 102 7.03 12.60 -6.41
C CYS A 102 7.66 11.26 -6.06
N ALA A 103 8.79 10.95 -6.71
CA ALA A 103 9.59 9.74 -6.49
C ALA A 103 9.70 9.34 -5.01
N ARG A 104 9.36 8.08 -4.70
CA ARG A 104 9.44 7.50 -3.34
C ARG A 104 8.60 8.21 -2.30
N SER A 105 7.52 8.86 -2.71
CA SER A 105 6.57 9.40 -1.74
C SER A 105 5.78 8.27 -1.07
N GLY A 106 5.60 7.16 -1.78
CA GLY A 106 5.05 5.91 -1.26
C GLY A 106 3.53 5.94 -1.14
N ALA A 107 2.94 4.75 -1.09
CA ALA A 107 1.50 4.56 -0.99
C ALA A 107 1.14 3.30 -0.18
N VAL A 108 -0.12 3.21 0.24
CA VAL A 108 -0.74 1.98 0.72
C VAL A 108 -2.01 1.72 -0.07
N LEU A 109 -2.14 0.50 -0.58
CA LEU A 109 -3.33 0.05 -1.27
C LEU A 109 -4.10 -0.89 -0.35
N VAL A 110 -5.36 -0.55 -0.09
CA VAL A 110 -6.28 -1.30 0.76
C VAL A 110 -7.27 -2.03 -0.13
N TYR A 111 -7.35 -3.35 0.04
CA TYR A 111 -8.25 -4.23 -0.67
C TYR A 111 -9.27 -4.81 0.30
N LYS A 112 -10.48 -5.03 -0.21
CA LYS A 112 -11.55 -5.76 0.48
C LYS A 112 -11.85 -7.08 -0.21
N ARG A 113 -11.94 -8.15 0.56
CA ARG A 113 -12.37 -9.47 0.08
C ARG A 113 -13.82 -9.40 -0.38
N ARG A 114 -14.11 -10.03 -1.51
CA ARG A 114 -15.44 -10.19 -2.11
C ARG A 114 -15.80 -11.67 -2.12
N ARG A 115 -17.04 -11.98 -2.50
CA ARG A 115 -17.47 -13.38 -2.68
C ARG A 115 -16.57 -14.07 -3.71
N GLY A 116 -16.27 -15.35 -3.46
CA GLY A 116 -15.44 -16.17 -4.34
C GLY A 116 -13.95 -15.82 -4.28
N ASP A 117 -13.45 -15.35 -3.12
CA ASP A 117 -12.02 -15.10 -2.84
C ASP A 117 -11.35 -14.08 -3.77
N THR A 118 -12.14 -13.22 -4.39
CA THR A 118 -11.62 -12.09 -5.16
C THR A 118 -11.35 -10.91 -4.23
N TRP A 119 -10.28 -10.17 -4.49
CA TRP A 119 -9.92 -8.97 -3.76
C TRP A 119 -10.10 -7.75 -4.63
N ARG A 120 -10.75 -6.71 -4.11
CA ARG A 120 -10.99 -5.48 -4.87
C ARG A 120 -10.35 -4.29 -4.17
N LEU A 121 -9.65 -3.46 -4.93
CA LEU A 121 -9.14 -2.19 -4.43
C LEU A 121 -10.30 -1.39 -3.86
N ALA A 122 -10.19 -1.04 -2.58
CA ALA A 122 -11.13 -0.20 -1.86
C ALA A 122 -10.56 1.20 -1.70
N SER A 123 -9.26 1.32 -1.41
CA SER A 123 -8.60 2.61 -1.25
C SER A 123 -7.15 2.58 -1.70
N TYR A 124 -6.72 3.65 -2.36
CA TYR A 124 -5.35 4.06 -2.55
C TYR A 124 -5.09 5.20 -1.57
N VAL A 125 -4.15 5.01 -0.66
CA VAL A 125 -3.89 5.89 0.48
C VAL A 125 -2.51 6.52 0.31
N LYS A 126 -2.48 7.86 0.36
CA LYS A 126 -1.26 8.66 0.41
C LYS A 126 -1.17 9.42 1.73
N ALA A 127 0.06 9.76 2.09
CA ALA A 127 0.30 10.80 3.10
C ALA A 127 -0.36 12.11 2.64
N HIS A 128 -1.04 12.81 3.55
CA HIS A 128 -1.69 14.10 3.25
C HIS A 128 -0.69 15.18 2.81
N ASP A 129 0.56 15.05 3.25
CA ASP A 129 1.69 15.92 2.97
C ASP A 129 2.71 15.31 2.01
N ALA A 130 2.38 14.18 1.35
CA ALA A 130 3.25 13.37 0.50
C ALA A 130 4.33 14.17 -0.23
N ALA A 131 5.58 13.91 0.13
CA ALA A 131 6.77 14.50 -0.46
C ALA A 131 7.73 13.43 -0.97
N ARG A 132 8.67 13.86 -1.81
CA ARG A 132 9.68 12.96 -2.38
C ARG A 132 10.47 12.31 -1.27
N ARG A 133 10.61 10.98 -1.37
CA ARG A 133 11.39 10.13 -0.47
C ARG A 133 10.84 9.94 0.93
N ASP A 134 9.58 10.28 1.21
CA ASP A 134 8.97 9.99 2.53
C ASP A 134 8.83 8.48 2.80
N MET A 135 8.71 7.68 1.74
CA MET A 135 8.57 6.23 1.79
C MET A 135 7.32 5.79 2.59
N PHE A 136 6.21 6.51 2.45
CA PHE A 136 4.94 6.11 3.05
C PHE A 136 4.54 4.69 2.61
N GLY A 137 4.04 3.87 3.53
CA GLY A 137 3.76 2.46 3.26
C GLY A 137 4.96 1.53 3.45
N TYR A 138 6.10 2.03 3.93
CA TYR A 138 7.26 1.18 4.25
C TYR A 138 6.92 0.10 5.29
N ALA A 139 6.08 0.44 6.27
CA ALA A 139 5.48 -0.50 7.21
C ALA A 139 3.97 -0.24 7.31
N VAL A 140 3.18 -1.31 7.43
CA VAL A 140 1.72 -1.23 7.59
C VAL A 140 1.27 -2.18 8.69
N ALA A 141 0.23 -1.78 9.43
CA ALA A 141 -0.45 -2.64 10.39
C ALA A 141 -1.96 -2.38 10.34
N LEU A 142 -2.75 -3.44 10.53
CA LEU A 142 -4.20 -3.35 10.68
C LEU A 142 -4.59 -3.71 12.11
N SER A 143 -5.64 -3.08 12.64
CA SER A 143 -6.32 -3.59 13.83
C SER A 143 -6.92 -4.97 13.57
N SER A 144 -7.20 -5.72 14.64
CA SER A 144 -7.78 -7.07 14.53
C SER A 144 -9.06 -7.13 13.70
N ASN A 145 -9.87 -6.07 13.72
CA ASN A 145 -11.11 -5.95 12.95
C ASN A 145 -10.95 -5.32 11.55
N GLY A 146 -9.71 -5.04 11.12
CA GLY A 146 -9.39 -4.41 9.84
C GLY A 146 -9.86 -2.96 9.67
N LYS A 147 -10.37 -2.30 10.72
CA LYS A 147 -10.95 -0.94 10.67
C LYS A 147 -9.99 0.19 11.02
N LEU A 148 -8.77 -0.11 11.44
CA LEU A 148 -7.73 0.88 11.66
C LEU A 148 -6.50 0.44 10.90
N LEU A 149 -5.95 1.36 10.10
CA LEU A 149 -4.70 1.19 9.38
C LEU A 149 -3.67 2.14 9.97
N ALA A 150 -2.54 1.61 10.42
CA ALA A 150 -1.35 2.37 10.76
C ALA A 150 -0.30 2.24 9.65
N VAL A 151 0.31 3.35 9.25
CA VAL A 151 1.30 3.41 8.17
C VAL A 151 2.55 4.16 8.60
N GLY A 152 3.72 3.56 8.37
CA GLY A 152 5.02 4.20 8.59
C GLY A 152 5.58 4.86 7.33
N ALA A 153 6.18 6.04 7.51
CA ALA A 153 6.93 6.78 6.50
C ALA A 153 8.31 7.17 7.10
N PRO A 154 9.31 6.27 7.06
CA PRO A 154 10.54 6.41 7.85
C PRO A 154 11.43 7.58 7.42
N ARG A 155 11.13 8.22 6.30
CA ARG A 155 11.89 9.34 5.76
C ARG A 155 11.07 10.61 5.59
N GLU A 156 9.86 10.63 6.14
CA GLU A 156 9.06 11.84 6.22
C GLU A 156 9.84 12.95 6.93
N LEU A 157 9.78 14.14 6.33
CA LEU A 157 10.49 15.33 6.75
C LEU A 157 9.55 16.37 7.37
N SER A 158 8.70 15.96 8.32
CA SER A 158 7.93 16.91 9.12
C SER A 158 8.73 17.29 10.38
N CYS A 159 9.31 18.50 10.38
CA CYS A 159 9.78 19.10 11.63
C CYS A 159 8.53 19.43 12.45
N GLY A 160 8.32 18.68 13.54
CA GLY A 160 7.13 18.75 14.38
C GLY A 160 6.61 20.17 14.58
N THR A 161 5.56 20.52 13.85
CA THR A 161 4.59 21.53 14.26
C THR A 161 3.33 20.75 14.55
N SER A 162 3.16 20.37 15.82
CA SER A 162 1.93 19.87 16.43
C SER A 162 0.88 19.34 15.46
N SER A 163 0.78 18.01 15.35
CA SER A 163 -0.34 17.30 14.74
C SER A 163 -1.67 17.78 15.33
N SER A 164 -2.31 18.74 14.68
CA SER A 164 -3.71 19.05 14.91
C SER A 164 -4.50 18.48 13.76
N ASN A 165 -5.51 17.67 14.08
CA ASN A 165 -6.62 17.39 13.19
C ASN A 165 -7.28 18.72 12.83
N ALA A 166 -6.77 19.41 11.81
CA ALA A 166 -7.34 20.66 11.33
C ALA A 166 -7.43 20.58 9.80
N ALA A 167 -8.68 20.53 9.33
CA ALA A 167 -9.01 20.85 7.95
C ALA A 167 -8.36 22.18 7.56
N ALA A 168 -7.68 22.18 6.40
CA ALA A 168 -7.23 23.30 5.59
C ALA A 168 -7.00 24.67 6.28
N SER A 169 -5.76 25.18 6.26
CA SER A 169 -5.44 26.51 5.69
C SER A 169 -3.97 26.93 5.87
N SER A 170 -3.40 27.37 4.74
CA SER A 170 -2.42 28.45 4.54
C SER A 170 -1.01 28.45 5.17
N VAL A 171 -0.03 28.27 4.27
CA VAL A 171 1.29 28.93 4.15
C VAL A 171 2.30 28.72 5.29
N ALA A 172 3.35 27.94 5.00
CA ALA A 172 4.65 28.12 5.61
C ALA A 172 5.77 27.85 4.58
N THR A 173 6.27 28.93 3.98
CA THR A 173 7.55 28.94 3.28
C THR A 173 8.65 28.96 4.33
N ALA A 174 9.31 27.82 4.60
CA ALA A 174 10.60 27.79 5.28
C ALA A 174 11.33 26.48 4.96
N TYR A 175 12.34 26.58 4.08
CA TYR A 175 13.43 25.59 4.02
C TYR A 175 14.21 25.66 5.34
N ALA A 176 13.95 24.77 6.29
CA ALA A 176 14.77 24.66 7.49
C ALA A 176 14.88 23.20 7.96
N SER A 177 16.11 22.69 7.95
CA SER A 177 16.60 21.44 8.57
C SER A 177 15.88 20.14 8.22
N LYS A 178 16.49 19.34 7.33
CA LYS A 178 16.07 17.95 7.03
C LYS A 178 16.24 17.05 8.27
N CYS A 179 15.22 17.01 9.12
CA CYS A 179 15.09 15.99 10.16
C CYS A 179 14.32 14.81 9.56
N PHE A 180 15.00 13.69 9.29
CA PHE A 180 14.33 12.41 9.04
C PHE A 180 13.78 11.89 10.38
N ALA A 181 12.73 12.54 10.89
CA ALA A 181 12.05 12.08 12.10
C ALA A 181 11.25 10.80 11.83
N GLY A 182 10.80 10.64 10.56
CA GLY A 182 9.82 9.65 10.18
C GLY A 182 8.44 9.97 10.77
N GLY A 183 7.38 9.42 10.19
CA GLY A 183 6.04 9.57 10.76
C GLY A 183 5.18 8.32 10.69
N ALA A 184 4.11 8.37 11.46
CA ALA A 184 3.11 7.33 11.60
C ALA A 184 1.73 7.94 11.38
N TYR A 185 0.98 7.38 10.45
CA TYR A 185 -0.35 7.85 10.07
C TYR A 185 -1.39 6.81 10.44
N VAL A 186 -2.55 7.24 10.96
CA VAL A 186 -3.66 6.36 11.32
C VAL A 186 -4.89 6.72 10.49
N TYR A 187 -5.48 5.73 9.84
CA TYR A 187 -6.65 5.89 8.99
C TYR A 187 -7.79 4.97 9.44
N LEU A 188 -9.02 5.46 9.25
CA LEU A 188 -10.24 4.66 9.26
C LEU A 188 -10.60 4.34 7.81
N PRO A 189 -10.52 3.07 7.35
CA PRO A 189 -10.98 2.70 6.02
C PRO A 189 -12.50 2.86 5.95
N VAL A 190 -12.98 3.56 4.92
CA VAL A 190 -14.40 3.74 4.59
C VAL A 190 -14.93 2.61 3.71
#